data_AF-A0A605YMH0-F1
#
_entry.id   AF-A0A605YMH0-F1
#
_cell.length_a   1.000
_cell.length_b   1.000
_cell.length_c   1.000
_cell.angle_alpha   90.00
_cell.angle_beta   90.00
_cell.angle_gamma   90.00
#
_symmetry.space_group_name_H-M   'P 1'
#
loop_
_entity.id
_entity.type
_entity.pdbx_description
1 polymer ?
#
loop_
_entity_poly.entity_id
_entity_poly.type
_entity_poly.pdbx_seq_one_letter_code
_entity_poly.pdbx_strand_id
1 'polypeptide(L)'
;MKHNKWNPAFKLDVMNVIKDLSIKGLCVGSSIAQLHEIMGEPELPVARMGKKSKIYYWLYGNVSFLSEGDYVIAIDIDFHSNRERVITFDKTMNWEINDWLNLANENEFDINNDNKLFYLTHDGISICLSQNGRLGMVSLR
;
A
#
# COMPACT_ATOMS: atom_id res chain seq x y z
N MET A 1 -18.63 -12.53 -21.98
CA MET A 1 -17.31 -13.10 -21.64
C MET A 1 -17.23 -13.20 -20.12
N LYS A 2 -16.91 -14.37 -19.56
CA LYS A 2 -16.55 -14.45 -18.15
C LYS A 2 -15.25 -13.66 -18.01
N HIS A 3 -15.28 -12.52 -17.33
CA HIS A 3 -14.03 -11.92 -16.87
C HIS A 3 -13.38 -12.97 -15.98
N ASN A 4 -12.25 -13.54 -16.40
CA ASN A 4 -11.43 -14.33 -15.51
C ASN A 4 -11.14 -13.42 -14.32
N LYS A 5 -11.65 -13.80 -13.14
CA LYS A 5 -11.42 -13.04 -11.92
C LYS A 5 -9.90 -12.99 -11.73
N TRP A 6 -9.33 -11.79 -11.74
CA TRP A 6 -7.92 -11.62 -11.40
C TRP A 6 -7.72 -12.12 -9.97
N ASN A 7 -6.74 -13.00 -9.79
CA ASN A 7 -6.44 -13.62 -8.51
C ASN A 7 -5.00 -13.31 -8.14
N PRO A 8 -4.73 -12.80 -6.94
CA PRO A 8 -3.37 -12.50 -6.53
C PRO A 8 -2.57 -13.79 -6.30
N ALA A 9 -1.28 -13.74 -6.61
CA ALA A 9 -0.37 -14.85 -6.38
C ALA A 9 -0.17 -15.17 -4.88
N PHE A 10 -0.42 -14.20 -4.01
CA PHE A 10 -0.29 -14.35 -2.57
C PHE A 10 -1.25 -13.42 -1.80
N LYS A 11 -1.34 -13.65 -0.49
CA LYS A 11 -1.91 -12.69 0.47
C LYS A 11 -0.90 -12.42 1.57
N LEU A 12 -0.86 -11.18 2.06
CA LEU A 12 0.08 -10.73 3.10
C LEU A 12 -0.66 -9.79 4.06
N ASP A 13 -0.36 -9.85 5.36
CA ASP A 13 -0.95 -8.93 6.33
C ASP A 13 -0.20 -7.58 6.33
N VAL A 14 -0.93 -6.48 6.49
CA VAL A 14 -0.40 -5.12 6.43
C VAL A 14 0.69 -4.87 7.46
N MET A 15 0.65 -5.52 8.63
CA MET A 15 1.70 -5.35 9.63
C MET A 15 3.04 -5.88 9.18
N ASN A 16 3.07 -6.88 8.29
CA ASN A 16 4.34 -7.32 7.70
C ASN A 16 4.88 -6.23 6.76
N VAL A 17 4.02 -5.56 6.00
CA VAL A 17 4.45 -4.44 5.13
C VAL A 17 4.94 -3.25 5.94
N ILE A 18 4.24 -2.90 7.02
CA ILE A 18 4.63 -1.79 7.89
C ILE A 18 5.99 -2.06 8.55
N LYS A 19 6.24 -3.29 9.02
CA LYS A 19 7.50 -3.67 9.66
C LYS A 19 8.67 -3.78 8.69
N ASP A 20 8.44 -4.39 7.53
CA ASP A 20 9.50 -4.67 6.56
C ASP A 20 9.69 -3.54 5.54
N LEU A 21 8.83 -2.51 5.58
CA LEU A 21 8.72 -1.43 4.59
C LEU A 21 8.72 -1.94 3.14
N SER A 22 8.13 -3.12 2.94
CA SER A 22 8.17 -3.82 1.67
C SER A 22 7.07 -4.87 1.52
N ILE A 23 6.79 -5.26 0.28
CA ILE A 23 5.89 -6.37 -0.05
C ILE A 23 6.74 -7.49 -0.62
N LYS A 24 7.02 -8.53 0.18
CA LYS A 24 7.88 -9.66 -0.23
C LYS A 24 9.27 -9.20 -0.73
N GLY A 25 9.81 -8.14 -0.13
CA GLY A 25 11.08 -7.53 -0.54
C GLY A 25 10.98 -6.53 -1.70
N LEU A 26 9.78 -6.27 -2.25
CA LEU A 26 9.54 -5.10 -3.10
C LEU A 26 9.42 -3.84 -2.25
N CYS A 27 10.29 -2.88 -2.49
CA CYS A 27 10.28 -1.58 -1.84
C CYS A 27 10.43 -0.46 -2.88
N VAL A 28 10.36 0.79 -2.43
CA VAL A 28 10.74 1.92 -3.29
C VAL A 28 12.20 1.75 -3.72
N GLY A 29 12.46 1.97 -5.01
CA GLY A 29 13.74 1.69 -5.65
C GLY A 29 13.87 0.29 -6.27
N SER A 30 12.93 -0.63 -6.00
CA SER A 30 12.89 -1.93 -6.69
C SER A 30 12.68 -1.77 -8.19
N SER A 31 13.23 -2.68 -8.99
CA SER A 31 13.06 -2.66 -10.44
C SER A 31 11.67 -3.15 -10.87
N ILE A 32 11.22 -2.73 -12.05
CA ILE A 32 9.98 -3.24 -12.65
C ILE A 32 10.07 -4.73 -13.01
N ALA A 33 11.28 -5.23 -13.33
CA ALA A 33 11.49 -6.67 -13.50
C ALA A 33 11.18 -7.44 -12.21
N GLN A 34 11.67 -6.95 -11.07
CA GLN A 34 11.39 -7.55 -9.75
C GLN A 34 9.90 -7.44 -9.40
N LEU A 35 9.24 -6.31 -9.72
CA LEU A 35 7.80 -6.13 -9.53
C LEU A 35 7.01 -7.22 -10.26
N HIS A 36 7.33 -7.46 -11.53
CA HIS A 36 6.68 -8.50 -12.33
C HIS A 36 6.96 -9.91 -11.81
N GLU A 37 8.18 -10.20 -11.38
CA GLU A 37 8.54 -11.50 -10.81
C GLU A 37 7.71 -11.84 -9.56
N ILE A 38 7.50 -10.85 -8.68
CA ILE A 38 6.83 -11.06 -7.40
C ILE A 38 5.30 -10.95 -7.51
N MET A 39 4.81 -9.93 -8.22
CA MET A 39 3.37 -9.65 -8.30
C MET A 39 2.68 -10.34 -9.48
N GLY A 40 3.43 -10.76 -10.49
CA GLY A 40 2.91 -11.29 -11.74
C GLY A 40 2.24 -10.22 -12.61
N GLU A 41 1.19 -10.63 -13.32
CA GLU A 41 0.44 -9.75 -14.20
C GLU A 41 -0.51 -8.82 -13.39
N PRO A 42 -0.53 -7.51 -13.72
CA PRO A 42 -1.43 -6.58 -13.05
C PRO A 42 -2.90 -6.88 -13.34
N GLU A 43 -3.76 -6.46 -12.41
CA GLU A 43 -5.22 -6.59 -12.54
C GLU A 43 -5.75 -5.77 -13.72
N LEU A 44 -5.18 -4.59 -13.94
CA LEU A 44 -5.52 -3.70 -15.04
C LEU A 44 -4.29 -3.41 -15.91
N PRO A 45 -4.49 -3.06 -17.20
CA PRO A 45 -3.41 -2.60 -18.05
C PRO A 45 -2.66 -1.43 -17.41
N VAL A 46 -1.33 -1.48 -17.52
CA VAL A 46 -0.45 -0.43 -17.02
C VAL A 46 -0.83 0.91 -17.65
N ALA A 47 -1.07 1.91 -16.81
CA ALA A 47 -1.53 3.22 -17.26
C ALA A 47 -0.48 4.28 -16.95
N ARG A 48 -0.38 5.30 -17.80
CA ARG A 48 0.42 6.48 -17.49
C ARG A 48 -0.43 7.47 -16.70
N MET A 49 0.11 8.07 -15.64
CA MET A 49 -0.64 9.00 -14.76
C MET A 49 -1.15 10.27 -15.47
N GLY A 50 -0.66 10.54 -16.68
CA GLY A 50 -1.17 11.58 -17.58
C GLY A 50 -0.43 11.56 -18.90
N LYS A 51 -0.96 12.22 -19.93
CA LYS A 51 -0.39 12.16 -21.31
C LYS A 51 1.10 12.49 -21.38
N LYS A 52 1.57 13.45 -20.56
CA LYS A 52 2.96 13.91 -20.51
C LYS A 52 3.77 13.35 -19.34
N SER A 53 3.16 12.56 -18.46
CA SER A 53 3.84 12.03 -17.28
C SER A 53 4.85 10.95 -17.68
N LYS A 54 5.98 10.85 -16.97
CA LYS A 54 6.88 9.70 -17.05
C LYS A 54 6.52 8.61 -16.04
N ILE A 55 5.49 8.87 -15.22
CA ILE A 55 5.05 7.97 -14.17
C ILE A 55 4.01 6.99 -14.71
N TYR A 56 4.26 5.71 -14.45
CA TYR A 56 3.37 4.61 -14.74
C TYR A 56 2.70 4.11 -13.45
N TYR A 57 1.47 3.66 -13.60
CA TYR A 57 0.59 3.15 -12.55
C TYR A 57 0.31 1.69 -12.81
N TRP A 58 0.59 0.86 -11.80
CA TRP A 58 0.43 -0.58 -11.82
C TRP A 58 -0.56 -0.95 -10.72
N LEU A 59 -1.60 -1.74 -11.05
CA LEU A 59 -2.66 -2.07 -10.09
C LEU A 59 -2.77 -3.58 -9.88
N TYR A 60 -2.71 -3.98 -8.62
CA TYR A 60 -2.80 -5.36 -8.17
C TYR A 60 -3.79 -5.42 -7.00
N GLY A 61 -5.09 -5.51 -7.31
CA GLY A 61 -6.13 -5.53 -6.29
C GLY A 61 -6.15 -4.24 -5.47
N ASN A 62 -5.93 -4.36 -4.17
CA ASN A 62 -5.84 -3.20 -3.27
C ASN A 62 -4.45 -2.56 -3.17
N VAL A 63 -3.48 -3.01 -3.98
CA VAL A 63 -2.13 -2.44 -4.01
C VAL A 63 -1.90 -1.76 -5.35
N SER A 64 -1.33 -0.57 -5.32
CA SER A 64 -0.81 0.08 -6.51
C SER A 64 0.65 0.45 -6.36
N PHE A 65 1.36 0.43 -7.48
CA PHE A 65 2.73 0.89 -7.57
C PHE A 65 2.78 2.06 -8.53
N LEU A 66 3.59 3.06 -8.21
CA LEU A 66 4.03 4.07 -9.16
C LEU A 66 5.47 3.77 -9.55
N SER A 67 5.79 3.96 -10.82
CA SER A 67 7.16 3.84 -11.32
C SER A 67 7.54 4.99 -12.22
N GLU A 68 8.82 5.33 -12.22
CA GLU A 68 9.42 6.24 -13.18
C GLU A 68 10.67 5.58 -13.77
N GLY A 69 10.72 5.46 -15.11
CA GLY A 69 11.70 4.59 -15.76
C GLY A 69 11.52 3.13 -15.32
N ASP A 70 12.62 2.48 -14.96
CA ASP A 70 12.64 1.05 -14.60
C ASP A 70 12.51 0.80 -13.09
N TYR A 71 12.14 1.81 -12.29
CA TYR A 71 12.14 1.73 -10.83
C TYR A 71 10.80 2.16 -10.21
N VAL A 72 10.41 1.45 -9.14
CA VAL A 72 9.28 1.79 -8.28
C VAL A 72 9.63 3.04 -7.48
N ILE A 73 8.73 4.01 -7.47
CA ILE A 73 8.88 5.28 -6.72
C ILE A 73 7.83 5.44 -5.62
N ALA A 74 6.77 4.62 -5.62
CA ALA A 74 5.77 4.61 -4.57
C ALA A 74 5.01 3.28 -4.56
N ILE A 75 4.55 2.90 -3.37
CA ILE A 75 3.65 1.77 -3.16
C ILE A 75 2.49 2.27 -2.32
N ASP A 76 1.25 2.04 -2.75
CA ASP A 76 0.05 2.43 -2.02
C ASP A 76 -0.87 1.22 -1.82
N ILE A 77 -1.35 1.06 -0.60
CA ILE A 77 -2.28 0.00 -0.20
C ILE A 77 -3.59 0.66 0.24
N ASP A 78 -4.63 0.53 -0.57
CA ASP A 78 -5.94 1.16 -0.37
C ASP A 78 -6.95 0.18 0.26
N PHE A 79 -7.34 0.44 1.52
CA PHE A 79 -8.30 -0.38 2.24
C PHE A 79 -9.76 0.05 2.07
N HIS A 80 -10.02 1.14 1.34
CA HIS A 80 -11.36 1.60 0.99
C HIS A 80 -11.91 0.97 -0.30
N SER A 81 -11.03 0.48 -1.18
CA SER A 81 -11.46 -0.14 -2.42
C SER A 81 -12.23 -1.46 -2.21
N ASN A 82 -13.17 -1.75 -3.12
CA ASN A 82 -13.88 -3.03 -3.19
C ASN A 82 -13.11 -4.10 -3.99
N ARG A 83 -11.82 -3.86 -4.27
CA ARG A 83 -10.97 -4.78 -5.05
C ARG A 83 -10.54 -5.98 -4.21
N GLU A 84 -10.05 -7.02 -4.89
CA GLU A 84 -9.48 -8.17 -4.19
C GLU A 84 -8.28 -7.73 -3.34
N ARG A 85 -8.25 -8.17 -2.08
CA ARG A 85 -7.20 -7.75 -1.14
C ARG A 85 -5.99 -8.67 -1.26
N VAL A 86 -4.91 -8.14 -1.81
CA VAL A 86 -3.57 -8.74 -1.80
C VAL A 86 -2.96 -8.53 -0.42
N ILE A 87 -3.08 -7.31 0.09
CA ILE A 87 -2.70 -6.99 1.46
C ILE A 87 -3.97 -6.95 2.30
N THR A 88 -4.03 -7.84 3.30
CA THR A 88 -5.12 -7.88 4.29
C THR A 88 -4.71 -7.11 5.54
N PHE A 89 -5.64 -6.93 6.46
CA PHE A 89 -5.37 -6.28 7.75
C PHE A 89 -5.98 -7.12 8.87
N ASP A 90 -5.95 -8.43 8.72
CA ASP A 90 -6.69 -9.35 9.59
C ASP A 90 -6.17 -9.26 11.03
N LYS A 91 -4.87 -9.03 11.22
CA LYS A 91 -4.26 -8.84 12.56
C LYS A 91 -4.65 -7.52 13.22
N THR A 92 -4.95 -6.49 12.44
CA THR A 92 -5.27 -5.13 12.92
C THR A 92 -6.73 -4.77 12.66
N MET A 93 -7.57 -5.73 12.30
CA MET A 93 -8.97 -5.49 11.91
C MET A 93 -9.80 -4.88 13.02
N ASN A 94 -9.47 -5.22 14.27
CA ASN A 94 -10.16 -4.75 15.47
C ASN A 94 -9.37 -3.68 16.22
N TRP A 95 -8.28 -3.16 15.63
CA TRP A 95 -7.53 -2.09 16.26
C TRP A 95 -8.37 -0.82 16.30
N GLU A 96 -8.38 -0.19 17.46
CA GLU A 96 -8.91 1.15 17.66
C GLU A 96 -7.79 2.19 17.52
N ILE A 97 -8.15 3.46 17.56
CA ILE A 97 -7.16 4.55 17.37
C ILE A 97 -6.01 4.46 18.38
N ASN A 98 -6.27 4.05 19.62
CA ASN A 98 -5.24 3.97 20.65
C ASN A 98 -4.21 2.87 20.37
N ASP A 99 -4.59 1.76 19.74
CA ASP A 99 -3.64 0.71 19.36
C ASP A 99 -2.64 1.24 18.32
N TRP A 100 -3.13 2.01 17.35
CA TRP A 100 -2.30 2.67 16.35
C TRP A 100 -1.40 3.75 16.94
N LEU A 101 -1.90 4.55 17.87
CA LEU A 101 -1.11 5.57 18.55
C LEU A 101 -0.01 4.95 19.43
N ASN A 102 -0.29 3.80 20.06
CA ASN A 102 0.72 3.05 20.80
C ASN A 102 1.82 2.53 19.86
N LEU A 103 1.43 1.92 18.73
CA LEU A 103 2.39 1.49 17.71
C LEU A 103 3.24 2.68 17.22
N ALA A 104 2.60 3.82 16.94
CA ALA A 104 3.28 5.03 16.50
C ALA A 104 4.32 5.49 17.52
N ASN A 105 3.96 5.54 18.80
CA ASN A 105 4.88 5.94 19.86
C ASN A 105 6.04 4.95 20.04
N GLU A 106 5.76 3.64 19.96
CA GLU A 106 6.79 2.58 20.09
C GLU A 106 7.82 2.61 18.95
N ASN A 107 7.42 3.09 17.77
CA ASN A 107 8.25 3.12 16.57
C ASN A 107 8.58 4.55 16.11
N GLU A 108 8.40 5.53 17.00
CA GLU A 108 8.76 6.94 16.76
C GLU A 108 8.15 7.54 15.48
N PHE A 109 6.88 7.23 15.21
CA PHE A 109 6.12 7.87 14.14
C PHE A 109 5.70 9.27 14.57
N ASP A 110 5.82 10.21 13.64
CA ASP A 110 5.18 11.51 13.74
C ASP A 110 3.65 11.33 13.60
N ILE A 111 2.90 11.97 14.49
CA ILE A 111 1.44 11.90 14.53
C ILE A 111 0.88 13.26 14.14
N ASN A 112 0.12 13.30 13.04
CA ASN A 112 -0.63 14.48 12.61
C ASN A 112 -2.13 14.18 12.58
N ASN A 113 -2.95 15.15 12.98
CA ASN A 113 -4.40 15.07 12.95
C ASN A 113 -4.97 16.31 12.24
N ASP A 114 -5.67 16.11 11.13
CA ASP A 114 -6.27 17.19 10.33
C ASP A 114 -7.76 17.44 10.65
N ASN A 115 -8.21 17.03 11.84
CA ASN A 115 -9.60 17.01 12.32
C ASN A 115 -10.53 16.02 11.60
N LYS A 116 -10.04 15.22 10.64
CA LYS A 116 -10.83 14.16 9.98
C LYS A 116 -10.10 12.83 9.90
N LEU A 117 -8.78 12.89 9.78
CA LEU A 117 -7.90 11.76 9.61
C LEU A 117 -6.69 11.91 10.53
N PHE A 118 -6.17 10.77 10.96
CA PHE A 118 -4.87 10.66 11.59
C PHE A 118 -3.87 10.17 10.56
N TYR A 119 -2.72 10.82 10.51
CA TYR A 119 -1.57 10.40 9.70
C TYR A 119 -0.45 10.04 10.66
N LEU A 120 0.03 8.81 10.55
CA LEU A 120 1.22 8.34 11.24
C LEU A 120 2.31 8.24 10.18
N THR A 121 3.39 9.00 10.33
CA THR A 121 4.47 9.04 9.34
C THR A 121 5.81 8.76 9.97
N HIS A 122 6.64 7.95 9.30
CA HIS A 122 8.00 7.64 9.74
C HIS A 122 8.80 7.18 8.53
N ASP A 123 10.05 7.60 8.34
CA ASP A 123 11.00 7.11 7.35
C ASP A 123 10.40 6.44 6.08
N GLY A 124 9.75 7.24 5.24
CA GLY A 124 9.22 6.78 3.95
C GLY A 124 7.89 6.03 4.01
N ILE A 125 7.30 5.80 5.19
CA ILE A 125 5.93 5.28 5.36
C ILE A 125 4.97 6.36 5.87
N SER A 126 3.74 6.32 5.35
CA SER A 126 2.59 7.05 5.86
C SER A 126 1.39 6.12 6.02
N ILE A 127 0.80 6.11 7.21
CA ILE A 127 -0.41 5.35 7.56
C ILE A 127 -1.54 6.35 7.80
N CYS A 128 -2.59 6.25 6.99
CA CYS A 128 -3.78 7.08 7.10
C CYS A 128 -4.90 6.30 7.79
N LEU A 129 -5.44 6.87 8.87
CA LEU A 129 -6.51 6.31 9.68
C LEU A 129 -7.69 7.28 9.77
N SER A 130 -8.90 6.77 9.84
CA SER A 130 -10.06 7.56 10.29
C SER A 130 -10.00 7.83 11.79
N GLN A 131 -10.85 8.75 12.28
CA GLN A 131 -10.91 9.08 13.72
C GLN A 131 -11.25 7.91 14.64
N ASN A 132 -11.91 6.87 14.13
CA ASN A 132 -12.20 5.65 14.88
C ASN A 132 -11.13 4.55 14.69
N GLY A 133 -9.97 4.88 14.13
CA GLY A 133 -8.86 3.94 13.96
C GLY A 133 -8.99 2.97 12.79
N ARG A 134 -9.97 3.15 11.90
CA ARG A 134 -10.04 2.30 10.69
C ARG A 134 -8.92 2.68 9.74
N LEU A 135 -8.19 1.67 9.30
CA LEU A 135 -7.14 1.81 8.33
C LEU A 135 -7.71 2.21 6.96
N GLY A 136 -7.26 3.35 6.45
CA GLY A 136 -7.66 3.84 5.13
C GLY A 136 -6.64 3.52 4.06
N MET A 137 -5.40 3.95 4.27
CA MET A 137 -4.32 3.74 3.31
C MET A 137 -2.97 3.59 4.00
N VAL A 138 -2.11 2.76 3.44
CA VAL A 138 -0.67 2.73 3.77
C VAL A 138 0.12 3.06 2.52
N SER A 139 1.05 4.01 2.64
CA SER A 139 1.84 4.53 1.54
C SER A 139 3.32 4.40 1.87
N LEU A 140 4.09 3.79 0.97
CA LEU A 140 5.56 3.76 1.00
C LEU A 140 6.10 4.69 -0.08
N ARG A 141 7.12 5.48 0.25
CA ARG A 141 7.72 6.56 -0.55
C ARG A 141 9.23 6.58 -0.43
#